data_AF-A0A7J4EVM4-F1
#
_entry.id   AF-A0A7J4EVM4-F1
#
_cell.length_a   1.000
_cell.length_b   1.000
_cell.length_c   1.000
_cell.angle_alpha   90.00
_cell.angle_beta   90.00
_cell.angle_gamma   90.00
#
_symmetry.space_group_name_H-M   'P 1'
#
loop_
_entity.id
_entity.type
_entity.pdbx_description
1 polymer ?
#
loop_
_entity_poly.entity_id
_entity_poly.type
_entity_poly.pdbx_seq_one_letter_code
_entity_poly.pdbx_strand_id
1 'polypeptide(L)' 'MEPPFKDILERALKKAHREIYLKNKEFSERKGMGTTLVACLLDERGKGVIANVGDSRAYLIGHIP' A
#
# COMPACT_ATOMS: atom_id res chain seq x y z
N MET A 1 2.45 8.64 -20.81
CA MET A 1 3.15 7.81 -19.81
C MET A 1 2.32 7.87 -18.55
N GLU A 2 1.86 6.75 -17.99
CA GLU A 2 1.23 6.82 -16.67
C GLU A 2 2.22 7.49 -15.71
N PRO A 3 1.78 8.40 -14.81
CA PRO A 3 2.67 8.97 -13.82
C PRO A 3 3.35 7.83 -13.05
N PRO A 4 4.59 8.02 -12.54
CA PRO A 4 5.38 6.97 -11.87
C PRO A 4 4.75 6.49 -10.54
N PHE A 5 3.50 6.87 -10.25
CA PHE A 5 2.76 6.55 -9.04
C PHE A 5 2.68 5.05 -8.78
N LYS A 6 2.55 4.23 -9.83
CA LYS A 6 2.58 2.76 -9.70
C LYS A 6 3.91 2.31 -9.10
N ASP A 7 5.03 2.73 -9.67
CA ASP A 7 6.37 2.34 -9.22
C ASP A 7 6.65 2.87 -7.80
N ILE A 8 6.16 4.07 -7.49
CA ILE A 8 6.27 4.67 -6.15
C ILE A 8 5.54 3.80 -5.12
N LEU A 9 4.25 3.49 -5.34
CA LEU A 9 3.48 2.66 -4.42
C LEU A 9 4.05 1.24 -4.34
N GLU A 10 4.44 0.64 -5.46
CA GLU A 10 5.03 -0.71 -5.45
C GLU A 10 6.30 -0.77 -4.60
N ARG A 11 7.20 0.21 -4.76
CA ARG A 11 8.42 0.30 -3.94
C ARG A 11 8.10 0.57 -2.47
N ALA A 12 7.13 1.43 -2.19
CA ALA A 12 6.71 1.75 -0.82
C ALA A 12 6.13 0.51 -0.10
N LEU A 13 5.24 -0.23 -0.75
CA LEU A 13 4.64 -1.46 -0.22
C LEU A 13 5.70 -2.55 0.02
N LYS A 14 6.60 -2.77 -0.95
CA LYS A 14 7.72 -3.71 -0.80
C LYS A 14 8.64 -3.33 0.36
N LYS A 15 8.94 -2.03 0.52
CA LYS A 15 9.72 -1.53 1.64
C LYS A 15 9.01 -1.80 2.97
N ALA A 16 7.74 -1.43 3.08
CA ALA A 16 6.95 -1.65 4.30
C ALA A 16 6.88 -3.14 4.68
N HIS A 17 6.62 -4.02 3.72
CA HIS A 17 6.66 -5.47 3.92
C HIS A 17 8.02 -5.95 4.44
N ARG A 18 9.11 -5.49 3.81
CA ARG A 18 10.48 -5.86 4.22
C ARG A 18 10.78 -5.43 5.65
N GLU A 19 10.43 -4.21 6.04
CA GLU A 19 10.66 -3.72 7.41
C GLU A 19 9.88 -4.54 8.46
N ILE A 20 8.62 -4.88 8.18
CA ILE A 20 7.81 -5.73 9.07
C ILE A 20 8.40 -7.14 9.15
N TYR A 21 8.80 -7.71 8.01
CA TYR A 21 9.42 -9.03 7.95
C TYR A 21 10.75 -9.09 8.73
N LEU A 22 11.57 -8.04 8.64
CA LEU A 22 12.82 -7.95 9.40
C LEU A 22 12.53 -7.84 10.91
N LYS A 23 11.58 -6.99 11.32
CA LYS A 23 11.18 -6.86 12.74
C LYS A 23 10.59 -8.15 13.30
N ASN A 24 9.84 -8.90 12.50
CA ASN A 24 9.30 -10.22 12.85
C ASN A 24 10.43 -11.23 13.15
N LYS A 25 11.57 -11.12 12.46
CA LYS A 25 12.76 -11.96 12.72
C LYS A 25 13.61 -11.49 13.90
N GLU A 26 13.71 -10.19 14.11
CA GLU A 26 14.55 -9.59 15.14
C GLU A 26 13.93 -9.74 16.54
N PHE A 27 12.61 -9.59 16.65
CA PHE A 27 11.88 -9.54 17.91
C PHE A 27 11.00 -10.78 18.06
N SER A 28 11.36 -11.66 19.01
CA SER A 28 10.66 -12.93 19.24
C SER A 28 9.15 -12.77 19.53
N GLU A 29 8.78 -11.71 20.22
CA GLU A 29 7.40 -11.34 20.55
C GLU A 29 6.59 -10.87 19.33
N ARG A 30 7.26 -10.58 18.21
CA ARG A 30 6.66 -10.17 16.93
C ARG A 30 6.68 -11.27 15.89
N LYS A 31 7.09 -12.49 16.26
CA LYS A 31 7.15 -13.63 15.35
C LYS A 31 5.76 -13.91 14.77
N GLY A 32 5.70 -14.02 13.44
CA GLY A 32 4.45 -14.25 12.72
C GLY A 32 3.54 -13.02 12.53
N MET A 33 3.89 -11.85 13.07
CA MET A 33 3.11 -10.62 12.83
C MET A 33 3.11 -10.21 11.35
N GLY A 34 1.97 -9.71 10.91
CA GLY A 34 1.72 -9.13 9.60
C GLY A 34 0.49 -8.23 9.64
N THR A 35 0.27 -7.45 8.59
CA THR A 35 -0.90 -6.58 8.45
C THR A 35 -1.31 -6.49 6.98
N THR A 36 -2.58 -6.15 6.74
CA THR A 36 -3.04 -5.68 5.43
C THR A 36 -2.54 -4.26 5.16
N LEU A 37 -2.59 -3.84 3.90
CA LEU A 37 -2.31 -2.46 3.50
C LEU A 37 -3.09 -2.10 2.23
N VAL A 38 -3.89 -1.04 2.31
CA VAL A 38 -4.46 -0.35 1.15
C VAL A 38 -3.96 1.09 1.13
N ALA A 39 -3.47 1.56 -0.01
CA ALA A 39 -2.93 2.91 -0.16
C ALA A 39 -3.31 3.51 -1.52
N CYS A 40 -3.51 4.82 -1.55
CA CYS A 40 -3.85 5.56 -2.76
C CYS A 40 -2.89 6.74 -2.95
N LEU A 41 -2.43 6.96 -4.18
CA LEU A 41 -1.65 8.13 -4.56
C LEU A 41 -2.38 8.86 -5.68
N LEU A 42 -2.80 10.08 -5.41
CA LEU A 42 -3.59 10.93 -6.30
C LEU A 42 -2.77 12.15 -6.72
N ASP A 43 -2.97 12.62 -7.96
CA ASP A 43 -2.55 13.94 -8.39
C ASP A 43 -3.53 15.02 -7.94
N GLU A 44 -3.20 16.28 -8.22
CA GLU A 44 -4.03 17.45 -7.84
C GLU A 44 -5.42 17.44 -8.51
N ARG A 45 -5.62 16.65 -9.57
CA ARG A 45 -6.90 16.50 -10.28
C ARG A 45 -7.71 15.30 -9.79
N GLY A 46 -7.21 14.58 -8.78
CA GLY A 46 -7.85 13.39 -8.23
C GLY A 46 -7.64 12.13 -9.05
N LYS A 47 -6.77 12.14 -10.08
CA LYS A 47 -6.40 10.93 -10.83
C LYS A 47 -5.23 10.25 -10.15
N GLY A 48 -5.28 8.93 -10.02
CA GLY A 48 -4.23 8.22 -9.32
C GLY A 48 -4.32 6.72 -9.39
N VAL A 49 -3.55 6.07 -8.52
CA VAL A 49 -3.46 4.62 -8.43
C VAL A 49 -3.73 4.17 -7.00
N ILE A 50 -4.27 2.96 -6.87
CA ILE A 50 -4.49 2.27 -5.60
C ILE A 50 -3.65 1.00 -5.59
N ALA A 51 -2.97 0.73 -4.48
CA ALA A 51 -2.28 -0.52 -4.23
C ALA A 51 -2.89 -1.21 -3.01
N ASN A 52 -3.09 -2.52 -3.08
CA ASN A 52 -3.74 -3.30 -2.03
C ASN A 52 -3.01 -4.63 -1.79
N VAL A 53 -2.83 -4.98 -0.52
CA VAL A 53 -2.34 -6.28 -0.04
C VAL A 53 -3.25 -6.76 1.09
N GLY A 54 -3.88 -7.92 0.89
CA GLY A 54 -4.83 -8.49 1.83
C GLY A 54 -6.28 -8.17 1.45
N ASP A 55 -7.16 -8.18 2.45
CA ASP A 55 -8.62 -8.10 2.31
C ASP A 55 -9.22 -6.73 2.70
N SER A 56 -8.37 -5.76 3.04
CA SER A 56 -8.74 -4.35 3.12
C SER A 56 -9.18 -3.81 1.75
N ARG A 57 -9.92 -2.70 1.74
CA ARG A 57 -10.65 -2.25 0.54
C ARG A 57 -10.54 -0.73 0.37
N ALA A 58 -10.56 -0.30 -0.88
CA ALA A 58 -10.75 1.10 -1.27
C ALA A 58 -12.06 1.21 -2.05
N TYR A 59 -12.83 2.24 -1.77
CA TYR A 59 -14.08 2.55 -2.46
C TYR A 59 -14.06 4.00 -2.91
N LEU A 60 -14.57 4.25 -4.12
CA LEU A 60 -14.99 5.56 -4.56
C LEU A 60 -16.51 5.62 -4.41
N ILE A 61 -17.01 6.53 -3.59
CA ILE A 61 -18.45 6.67 -3.32
C ILE A 61 -18.88 8.05 -3.79
N GLY A 62 -19.77 8.11 -4.79
CA GLY A 62 -20.24 9.33 -5.44
C GLY A 62 -20.44 9.16 -6.94
N HIS A 63 -20.98 10.18 -7.61
CA HIS A 63 -21.14 10.19 -9.07
C HIS A 63 -19.89 10.76 -9.74
N ILE A 64 -19.29 10.01 -10.66
CA ILE A 64 -18.34 10.55 -11.65
C ILE A 64 -19.21 11.12 -12.77
N PRO A 65 -19.24 12.45 -13.00
CA PRO A 65 -19.92 13.02 -14.17
C PRO A 65 -19.27 12.55 -15.49
#